data_AF-A0A5B2TGT5-F1
#
_entry.id   AF-A0A5B2TGT5-F1
#
_cell.length_a   1.000
_cell.length_b   1.000
_cell.length_c   1.000
_cell.angle_alpha   90.00
_cell.angle_beta   90.00
_cell.angle_gamma   90.00
#
_symmetry.space_group_name_H-M   'P 1'
#
loop_
_entity.id
_entity.type
_entity.pdbx_description
1 polymer ?
#
loop_
_entity_poly.entity_id
_entity_poly.type
_entity_poly.pdbx_seq_one_letter_code
_entity_poly.pdbx_strand_id
1 'polypeptide(L)'
;MTSPAPLGRRGLLFGKPAMADAPPPRPVAGIAPSCLAFRGIACMSCRDACSTGAIRFTLVRGGAVPRVEADACTGCADCAALCPASAITVAAPAEGEAADA
;
A
#
# COMPACT_ATOMS: atom_id res chain seq x y z
N MET A 1 -20.07 -15.59 -39.14
CA MET A 1 -19.21 -14.45 -38.77
C MET A 1 -18.33 -14.73 -37.55
N THR A 2 -17.76 -15.94 -37.43
CA THR A 2 -16.74 -16.25 -36.42
C THR A 2 -15.42 -16.48 -37.14
N SER A 3 -14.46 -15.58 -36.90
CA SER A 3 -13.10 -15.66 -37.46
C SER A 3 -12.24 -16.48 -36.50
N PRO A 4 -11.52 -17.52 -36.93
CA PRO A 4 -10.63 -18.25 -36.03
C PRO A 4 -9.36 -17.43 -35.76
N ALA A 5 -8.97 -17.37 -34.49
CA ALA A 5 -7.68 -16.87 -34.04
C ALA A 5 -6.53 -17.59 -34.78
N PRO A 6 -5.36 -16.95 -34.96
CA PRO A 6 -4.29 -17.51 -35.77
C PRO A 6 -3.62 -18.67 -35.02
N LEU A 7 -4.04 -19.89 -35.31
CA LEU A 7 -3.36 -21.14 -34.94
C LEU A 7 -2.12 -21.33 -35.83
N GLY A 8 -1.22 -20.36 -35.78
CA GLY A 8 -0.01 -20.32 -36.60
C GLY A 8 1.25 -20.52 -35.76
N ARG A 9 2.09 -21.44 -36.22
CA ARG A 9 3.47 -21.72 -35.73
C ARG A 9 4.36 -20.46 -35.57
N ARG A 10 4.00 -19.35 -36.23
CA ARG A 10 4.67 -18.04 -36.08
C ARG A 10 4.45 -17.38 -34.72
N GLY A 11 3.37 -17.70 -33.99
CA GLY A 11 3.13 -17.19 -32.63
C GLY A 11 4.04 -17.82 -31.56
N LEU A 12 4.65 -18.98 -31.84
CA LEU A 12 5.64 -19.62 -30.98
C LEU A 12 7.05 -19.04 -31.14
N LEU A 13 7.40 -18.54 -32.33
CA LEU A 13 8.75 -18.05 -32.62
C LEU A 13 8.93 -16.55 -32.35
N PHE A 14 7.90 -15.75 -32.57
CA PHE A 14 7.92 -14.32 -32.28
C PHE A 14 7.03 -14.04 -31.08
N GLY A 15 7.49 -14.48 -29.91
CA GLY A 15 6.79 -14.42 -28.63
C GLY A 15 5.76 -13.29 -28.56
N LYS A 16 4.51 -13.67 -28.30
CA LYS A 16 3.38 -12.78 -28.05
C LYS A 16 3.88 -11.56 -27.27
N PRO A 17 3.77 -10.31 -27.77
CA PRO A 17 4.23 -9.16 -27.01
C PRO A 17 3.48 -9.16 -25.69
N ALA A 18 4.21 -9.28 -24.59
CA ALA A 18 3.69 -9.16 -23.24
C ALA A 18 3.21 -7.71 -23.08
N MET A 19 1.96 -7.45 -23.48
CA MET A 19 1.30 -6.20 -23.15
C MET A 19 1.10 -6.17 -21.64
N ALA A 20 1.87 -5.30 -20.97
CA ALA A 20 1.70 -4.76 -19.63
C ALA A 20 1.50 -5.78 -18.48
N ASP A 21 2.57 -6.49 -18.12
CA ASP A 21 2.65 -7.24 -16.85
C ASP A 21 3.51 -6.44 -15.85
N ALA A 22 3.04 -5.23 -15.47
CA ALA A 22 3.58 -4.63 -14.26
C ALA A 22 3.03 -5.45 -13.08
N PRO A 23 3.89 -5.94 -12.16
CA PRO A 23 3.39 -6.68 -11.01
C PRO A 23 2.33 -5.84 -10.28
N PRO A 24 1.24 -6.46 -9.78
CA PRO A 24 0.16 -5.73 -9.16
C PRO A 24 0.73 -4.83 -8.06
N PRO A 25 0.18 -3.61 -7.90
CA PRO A 25 0.73 -2.66 -6.95
C PRO A 25 0.73 -3.28 -5.56
N ARG A 26 1.87 -3.17 -4.88
CA ARG A 26 2.01 -3.73 -3.54
C ARG A 26 1.02 -3.03 -2.61
N PRO A 27 0.36 -3.77 -1.70
CA PRO A 27 -0.50 -3.16 -0.72
C PRO A 27 0.29 -2.29 0.26
N VAL A 28 -0.27 -1.13 0.60
CA VAL A 28 0.33 -0.15 1.50
C VAL A 28 -0.61 0.06 2.68
N ALA A 29 -0.02 0.31 3.86
CA ALA A 29 -0.80 0.64 5.04
C ALA A 29 -1.42 2.04 4.91
N GLY A 30 -2.71 2.15 5.22
CA GLY A 30 -3.44 3.41 5.37
C GLY A 30 -3.78 3.67 6.84
N ILE A 31 -3.86 4.95 7.23
CA ILE A 31 -4.25 5.36 8.59
C ILE A 31 -5.56 6.16 8.51
N ALA A 32 -6.59 5.64 9.17
CA ALA A 32 -7.91 6.24 9.23
C ALA A 32 -7.99 7.39 10.26
N PRO A 33 -8.97 8.31 10.12
CA PRO A 33 -9.20 9.42 11.06
C PRO A 33 -9.49 8.98 12.51
N SER A 34 -9.85 7.72 12.73
CA SER A 34 -10.03 7.13 14.07
C SER A 34 -8.71 6.93 14.83
N CYS A 35 -7.55 7.19 14.22
CA CYS A 35 -6.26 7.07 14.89
C CYS A 35 -6.18 7.98 16.12
N LEU A 36 -5.79 7.40 17.26
CA LEU A 36 -5.65 8.09 18.54
C LEU A 36 -4.69 9.29 18.50
N ALA A 37 -3.72 9.26 17.59
CA ALA A 37 -2.75 10.34 17.43
C ALA A 37 -3.39 11.65 16.94
N PHE A 38 -4.46 11.56 16.12
CA PHE A 38 -5.24 12.74 15.73
C PHE A 38 -6.03 13.35 16.90
N ARG A 39 -6.12 12.63 18.03
CA ARG A 39 -6.73 13.09 19.28
C ARG A 39 -5.69 13.41 20.36
N GLY A 40 -4.41 13.58 19.97
CA GLY A 40 -3.32 13.93 20.88
C GLY A 40 -2.76 12.76 21.70
N ILE A 41 -3.18 11.53 21.44
CA ILE A 41 -2.72 10.33 22.17
C ILE A 41 -1.62 9.64 21.36
N ALA A 42 -0.39 9.68 21.86
CA ALA A 42 0.77 9.07 21.24
C ALA A 42 0.88 7.55 21.52
N CYS A 43 -0.04 6.75 20.96
CA CYS A 43 -0.07 5.30 21.17
C CYS A 43 1.18 4.58 20.65
N MET A 44 1.70 5.01 19.49
CA MET A 44 2.92 4.51 18.81
C MET A 44 3.04 3.00 18.55
N SER A 45 2.08 2.16 18.96
CA SER A 45 2.13 0.70 18.82
C SER A 45 2.34 0.23 17.38
N CYS A 46 1.73 0.91 16.41
CA CYS A 46 1.92 0.59 15.00
C CYS A 46 3.33 0.91 14.49
N ARG A 47 3.98 1.95 15.02
CA ARG A 47 5.37 2.28 14.70
C ARG A 47 6.31 1.22 15.26
N ASP A 48 6.09 0.83 16.51
CA ASP A 48 6.95 -0.16 17.18
C ASP A 48 6.81 -1.56 16.55
N ALA A 49 5.63 -1.89 16.04
CA ALA A 49 5.36 -3.11 15.29
C ALA A 49 5.97 -3.13 13.88
N CYS A 50 6.25 -1.96 13.31
CA CYS A 50 6.69 -1.85 11.92
C CYS A 50 8.18 -2.16 11.78
N SER A 51 8.51 -3.40 11.43
CA SER A 51 9.89 -3.88 11.26
C SER A 51 10.70 -3.09 10.21
N THR A 52 10.04 -2.52 9.21
CA THR A 52 10.70 -1.72 8.17
C THR A 52 10.81 -0.23 8.51
N GLY A 53 10.18 0.23 9.60
CA GLY A 53 10.14 1.64 9.97
C GLY A 53 9.32 2.53 9.01
N ALA A 54 8.41 1.95 8.24
CA ALA A 54 7.55 2.69 7.30
C ALA A 54 6.56 3.64 7.99
N ILE A 55 6.19 3.37 9.25
CA ILE A 55 5.25 4.23 10.00
C ILE A 55 6.04 5.25 10.82
N ARG A 56 5.89 6.54 10.46
CA ARG A 56 6.55 7.67 11.12
C ARG A 56 5.54 8.54 11.84
N PHE A 57 5.99 9.18 12.91
CA PHE A 57 5.22 10.18 13.66
C PHE A 57 5.96 11.50 13.59
N THR A 58 5.35 12.50 12.95
CA THR A 58 5.88 13.86 12.93
C THR A 58 5.33 14.61 14.15
N LEU A 59 6.23 15.14 14.98
CA LEU A 59 5.84 15.92 16.16
C LEU A 59 5.26 17.26 15.72
N VAL A 60 4.13 17.65 16.31
CA VAL A 60 3.45 18.92 16.09
C VAL A 60 3.05 19.52 17.43
N ARG A 61 2.66 20.81 17.47
CA ARG A 61 2.16 21.39 18.73
C ARG A 61 0.89 20.64 19.16
N GLY A 62 0.90 20.11 20.38
CA GLY A 62 -0.25 19.41 20.96
C GLY A 62 -0.41 17.95 20.53
N GLY A 63 0.55 17.35 19.82
CA GLY A 63 0.46 15.93 19.48
C GLY A 63 1.48 15.44 18.46
N ALA A 64 1.13 14.37 17.76
CA ALA A 64 1.92 13.81 16.67
C ALA A 64 1.01 13.37 15.53
N VAL A 65 1.46 13.58 14.30
CA VAL A 65 0.75 13.19 13.09
C VAL A 65 1.41 11.93 12.52
N PRO A 66 0.69 10.81 12.41
CA PRO A 66 1.23 9.60 11.84
C PRO A 66 1.23 9.68 10.31
N ARG A 67 2.25 9.09 9.68
CA ARG A 67 2.49 9.02 8.23
C ARG A 67 3.00 7.63 7.88
N VAL A 68 2.64 7.13 6.70
CA VAL A 68 3.19 5.89 6.14
C VAL A 68 4.07 6.25 4.96
N GLU A 69 5.33 5.85 5.01
CA GLU A 69 6.27 5.91 3.89
C GLU A 69 6.00 4.71 2.98
N ALA A 70 5.30 4.95 1.87
CA ALA A 70 4.85 3.89 0.96
C ALA A 70 6.02 3.05 0.42
N ASP A 71 7.16 3.67 0.12
CA ASP A 71 8.34 3.00 -0.43
C ASP A 71 8.97 1.99 0.54
N ALA A 72 8.81 2.22 1.86
CA ALA A 72 9.32 1.33 2.90
C ALA A 72 8.27 0.31 3.39
N CYS A 73 7.01 0.46 2.97
CA CYS A 73 5.92 -0.43 3.40
C CYS A 73 5.93 -1.71 2.56
N THR A 74 5.97 -2.87 3.24
CA THR A 74 5.90 -4.18 2.59
C THR A 74 4.48 -4.74 2.51
N GLY A 75 3.52 -4.09 3.18
CA GLY A 75 2.15 -4.59 3.28
C GLY A 75 1.98 -5.78 4.22
N CYS A 76 2.89 -6.03 5.16
CA CYS A 76 2.85 -7.19 6.08
C CYS A 76 1.69 -7.18 7.09
N ALA A 77 1.03 -6.04 7.30
CA ALA A 77 -0.11 -5.86 8.21
C ALA A 77 0.13 -6.08 9.72
N ASP A 78 1.37 -6.23 10.19
CA ASP A 78 1.70 -6.29 11.63
C ASP A 78 1.14 -5.08 12.41
N CYS A 79 1.25 -3.90 11.81
CA CYS A 79 0.70 -2.66 12.36
C CYS A 79 -0.83 -2.66 12.49
N ALA A 80 -1.55 -3.33 11.57
CA ALA A 80 -3.00 -3.43 11.61
C ALA A 80 -3.45 -4.36 12.74
N ALA A 81 -2.75 -5.49 12.92
CA ALA A 81 -3.04 -6.47 13.96
C ALA A 81 -2.92 -5.90 15.39
N LEU A 82 -2.00 -4.95 15.59
CA LEU A 82 -1.73 -4.34 16.91
C LEU A 82 -2.44 -3.01 17.13
N CYS A 83 -3.22 -2.50 16.18
CA CYS A 83 -3.87 -1.19 16.32
C CYS A 83 -5.09 -1.28 17.26
N PRO A 84 -5.05 -0.71 18.48
CA PRO A 84 -6.16 -0.82 19.43
C PRO A 84 -7.41 -0.03 19.00
N ALA A 85 -7.27 0.91 18.07
CA ALA A 85 -8.36 1.72 17.54
C ALA A 85 -8.90 1.19 16.19
N SER A 86 -8.38 0.06 15.70
CA SER A 86 -8.70 -0.49 14.37
C SER A 86 -8.59 0.57 13.25
N ALA A 87 -7.64 1.49 13.40
CA ALA A 87 -7.48 2.65 12.53
C ALA A 87 -6.49 2.40 11.37
N ILE A 88 -5.98 1.19 11.21
CA ILE A 88 -5.01 0.85 10.16
C ILE A 88 -5.62 -0.19 9.24
N THR A 89 -5.55 0.09 7.94
CA THR A 89 -5.89 -0.85 6.87
C THR A 89 -4.66 -1.11 6.03
N VAL A 90 -4.62 -2.25 5.34
CA VAL A 90 -3.58 -2.56 4.35
C VAL A 90 -4.29 -2.95 3.07
N ALA A 91 -4.15 -2.15 2.03
CA ALA A 91 -4.84 -2.34 0.77
C ALA A 91 -3.91 -1.99 -0.39
N ALA A 92 -4.15 -2.59 -1.56
CA ALA A 92 -3.56 -2.10 -2.80
C ALA A 92 -3.91 -0.61 -2.94
N PRO A 93 -2.95 0.26 -3.31
CA PRO A 93 -3.29 1.64 -3.65
C PRO A 93 -4.33 1.55 -4.77
N ALA A 94 -5.42 2.32 -4.64
CA ALA A 94 -6.42 2.39 -5.69
C ALA A 94 -5.71 2.76 -6.99
N GLU A 95 -5.84 1.93 -8.02
CA GLU A 95 -5.24 2.18 -9.33
C GLU A 95 -5.78 3.52 -9.84
N GLY A 96 -4.96 4.58 -9.75
CA GLY A 96 -5.32 5.91 -10.25
C GLY A 96 -5.30 7.07 -9.26
N GLU A 97 -4.38 7.12 -8.30
CA GLU A 97 -3.97 8.39 -7.68
C GLU A 97 -2.47 8.35 -7.36
N ALA A 98 -1.67 8.36 -8.44
CA ALA A 98 -0.26 8.67 -8.34
C ALA A 98 -0.15 10.16 -7.99
N ALA A 99 0.21 10.43 -6.73
CA ALA A 99 0.88 11.63 -6.23
C ALA A 99 0.97 12.81 -7.20
N ASP A 100 0.07 13.79 -7.05
CA ASP A 100 0.33 15.17 -7.49
C ASP A 100 0.61 16.03 -6.27
N ALA A 101 1.68 16.82 -6.40
CA ALA A 101 2.48 17.45 -5.37
C ALA A 101 1.85 18.70 -4.73
#